data_AF-A0A7D9HFW0-F1
#
_entry.id   AF-A0A7D9HFW0-F1
#
_cell.length_a   1.000
_cell.length_b   1.000
_cell.length_c   1.000
_cell.angle_alpha   90.00
_cell.angle_beta   90.00
_cell.angle_gamma   90.00
#
_symmetry.space_group_name_H-M   'P 1'
#
loop_
_entity.id
_entity.type
_entity.pdbx_description
1 polymer ?
#
loop_
_entity_poly.entity_id
_entity_poly.type
_entity_poly.pdbx_seq_one_letter_code
_entity_poly.pdbx_strand_id
1 'polypeptide(L)'
;MQVGCKALVSAVSHKTSDYYGMLCEIAPELQDSRPGWLHSNHVPMLQHVITIGDEKFRGTLSFREVMCAGGHSELEELTALQQRLQFDDPINIQFTSGTTGNPKGVTLSHHNILNNAFLTGSTIKYAEE
;
A
#
# COMPACT_ATOMS: atom_id res chain seq x y z
N MET A 1 -9.84 -13.43 6.42
CA MET A 1 -8.46 -13.37 5.91
C MET A 1 -7.87 -12.06 6.38
N GLN A 2 -6.91 -12.09 7.30
CA GLN A 2 -6.25 -10.89 7.82
C GLN A 2 -5.00 -10.68 6.97
N VAL A 3 -4.97 -9.61 6.18
CA VAL A 3 -3.73 -9.20 5.51
C VAL A 3 -2.88 -8.50 6.55
N GLY A 4 -1.71 -9.06 6.85
CA GLY A 4 -0.80 -8.55 7.88
C GLY A 4 -0.14 -7.24 7.46
N CYS A 5 -0.94 -6.18 7.37
CA CYS A 5 -0.54 -4.89 6.81
C CYS A 5 0.37 -4.14 7.78
N LYS A 6 1.63 -3.90 7.36
CA LYS A 6 2.59 -3.09 8.11
C LYS A 6 2.53 -1.60 7.79
N ALA A 7 2.09 -1.25 6.59
CA ALA A 7 2.04 0.12 6.12
C ALA A 7 0.74 0.39 5.36
N LEU A 8 0.04 1.47 5.73
CA LEU A 8 -1.17 1.94 5.06
C LEU A 8 -0.86 3.26 4.35
N VAL A 9 -1.12 3.31 3.05
CA VAL A 9 -1.09 4.54 2.25
C VAL A 9 -2.53 4.98 1.98
N SER A 10 -2.89 6.20 2.35
CA SER A 10 -4.24 6.75 2.14
C SER A 10 -4.20 8.23 1.83
N ALA A 11 -5.21 8.74 1.11
CA ALA A 11 -5.53 10.16 1.15
C ALA A 11 -5.97 10.55 2.58
N VAL A 12 -5.84 11.83 2.92
CA VAL A 12 -6.34 12.37 4.19
C VAL A 12 -7.87 12.39 4.20
N SER A 13 -8.46 12.92 3.14
CA SER A 13 -9.90 12.96 2.93
C SER A 13 -10.23 12.82 1.45
N HIS A 14 -11.42 12.33 1.15
CA HIS A 14 -11.95 12.31 -0.21
C HIS A 14 -13.48 12.41 -0.18
N LYS A 15 -14.03 13.40 -0.90
CA LYS A 15 -15.46 13.75 -0.85
C LYS A 15 -15.90 14.00 0.61
N THR A 16 -16.79 13.17 1.13
CA THR A 16 -17.31 13.28 2.50
C THR A 16 -16.56 12.41 3.52
N SER A 17 -15.54 11.67 3.08
CA SER A 17 -14.80 10.73 3.94
C SER A 17 -13.54 11.39 4.50
N ASP A 18 -13.41 11.42 5.83
CA ASP A 18 -12.20 11.78 6.57
C ASP A 18 -11.45 10.52 7.00
N TYR A 19 -10.50 10.08 6.17
CA TYR A 19 -9.77 8.83 6.43
C TYR A 19 -8.79 8.96 7.59
N TYR A 20 -8.17 10.13 7.77
CA TYR A 20 -7.29 10.35 8.91
C TYR A 20 -8.07 10.32 10.24
N GLY A 21 -9.24 10.98 10.28
CA GLY A 21 -10.15 10.89 11.43
C GLY A 21 -10.55 9.46 11.75
N MET A 22 -10.98 8.68 10.75
CA MET A 22 -11.32 7.26 10.92
C MET A 22 -10.13 6.44 11.46
N LEU A 23 -8.90 6.72 11.01
CA LEU A 23 -7.70 6.05 11.52
C LEU A 23 -7.41 6.40 12.97
N CYS A 24 -7.65 7.65 13.39
CA CYS A 24 -7.54 8.07 14.78
C CYS A 24 -8.61 7.42 15.68
N GLU A 25 -9.79 7.10 15.16
CA GLU A 25 -10.80 6.34 15.89
C GLU A 25 -10.40 4.87 16.05
N ILE A 26 -9.83 4.26 15.01
CA ILE A 26 -9.39 2.85 15.02
C ILE A 26 -8.13 2.66 15.87
N ALA A 27 -7.19 3.60 15.77
CA ALA A 27 -5.91 3.57 16.47
C ALA A 27 -5.62 4.95 17.10
N PRO A 28 -6.25 5.27 18.25
CA PRO A 28 -6.06 6.55 18.93
C PRO A 28 -4.60 6.86 19.26
N GLU A 29 -3.79 5.82 19.47
CA GLU A 29 -2.35 5.92 19.75
C GLU A 29 -1.57 6.58 18.60
N LEU A 30 -2.14 6.67 17.39
CA LEU A 30 -1.52 7.31 16.24
C LEU A 30 -1.15 8.77 16.52
N GLN A 31 -1.99 9.51 17.24
CA GLN A 31 -1.76 10.95 17.46
C GLN A 31 -0.56 11.24 18.37
N ASP A 32 -0.19 10.28 19.21
CA ASP A 32 0.95 10.37 20.13
C ASP A 32 2.17 9.59 19.64
N SER A 33 2.01 8.81 18.56
CA SER A 33 3.08 8.02 17.97
C SER A 33 4.04 8.88 17.16
N ARG A 34 5.32 8.49 17.16
CA ARG A 34 6.28 9.01 16.18
C ARG A 34 5.97 8.40 14.79
N PRO A 35 6.07 9.15 13.69
CA PRO A 35 5.86 8.63 12.35
C PRO A 35 6.65 7.34 12.08
N GLY A 36 5.94 6.31 11.62
CA GLY A 36 6.50 4.97 11.32
C GLY A 36 6.67 4.04 12.52
N TRP A 37 6.13 4.39 13.69
CA TRP A 37 6.20 3.55 14.90
C TRP A 37 4.87 3.48 15.65
N LEU A 38 3.77 3.34 14.91
CA LEU A 38 2.47 3.09 15.52
C LEU A 38 2.51 1.75 16.28
N HIS A 39 2.06 1.79 17.53
CA HIS A 39 1.79 0.60 18.34
C HIS A 39 0.35 0.68 18.84
N SER A 40 -0.56 0.04 18.12
CA SER A 40 -1.98 0.02 18.47
C SER A 40 -2.42 -1.39 18.86
N ASN A 41 -3.26 -1.48 19.89
CA ASN A 41 -3.85 -2.75 20.31
C ASN A 41 -4.86 -3.28 19.28
N HIS A 42 -5.52 -2.39 18.53
CA HIS A 42 -6.57 -2.75 17.57
C HIS A 42 -5.99 -3.24 16.23
N VAL A 43 -4.87 -2.65 15.80
CA VAL A 43 -4.18 -2.95 14.54
C VAL A 43 -2.70 -3.23 14.80
N PRO A 44 -2.36 -4.33 15.51
CA PRO A 44 -1.01 -4.56 16.05
C PRO A 44 0.08 -4.76 14.98
N MET A 45 -0.30 -5.05 13.74
CA MET A 45 0.65 -5.18 12.63
C MET A 45 0.96 -3.86 11.95
N LEU A 46 0.08 -2.85 12.07
CA LEU A 46 0.21 -1.58 11.37
C LEU A 46 1.21 -0.68 12.11
N GLN A 47 2.31 -0.34 11.43
CA GLN A 47 3.41 0.45 11.97
C GLN A 47 3.53 1.82 11.28
N HIS A 48 3.23 1.86 9.98
CA HIS A 48 3.36 3.07 9.16
C HIS A 48 1.99 3.53 8.65
N VAL A 49 1.63 4.78 8.95
CA VAL A 49 0.52 5.48 8.30
C VAL A 49 1.13 6.54 7.38
N ILE A 50 0.85 6.43 6.09
CA ILE A 50 1.40 7.29 5.05
C ILE A 50 0.26 8.07 4.39
N THR A 51 0.30 9.39 4.47
CA THR A 51 -0.74 10.27 3.92
C THR A 51 -0.32 10.83 2.57
N ILE A 52 -1.19 10.71 1.57
CA ILE A 52 -1.04 11.35 0.26
C ILE A 52 -1.46 12.82 0.39
N GLY A 53 -0.54 13.73 0.08
CA GLY A 53 -0.70 15.18 0.21
C GLY A 53 0.51 15.82 0.88
N ASP A 54 0.53 17.15 0.91
CA ASP A 54 1.63 17.93 1.52
C ASP A 54 1.37 18.30 2.98
N GLU A 55 0.13 18.10 3.46
CA GLU A 55 -0.25 18.37 4.85
C GLU A 55 0.35 17.32 5.81
N LYS A 56 0.81 17.80 6.98
CA LYS A 56 1.39 16.96 8.01
C LYS A 56 0.36 16.60 9.08
N PHE A 57 0.26 15.31 9.36
CA PHE A 57 -0.61 14.78 10.40
C PHE A 57 0.22 14.08 11.48
N ARG A 58 -0.33 14.01 12.69
CA ARG A 58 0.37 13.41 13.83
C ARG A 58 0.53 11.91 13.61
N GLY A 59 1.72 11.39 13.89
CA GLY A 59 2.06 9.99 13.71
C GLY A 59 2.11 9.49 12.27
N THR A 60 1.96 10.35 11.25
CA THR A 60 2.01 9.96 9.84
C THR A 60 3.31 10.38 9.16
N LEU A 61 3.68 9.64 8.12
CA LEU A 61 4.65 10.08 7.11
C LEU A 61 3.88 10.67 5.92
N SER A 62 4.38 11.73 5.30
CA SER A 62 3.86 12.13 3.99
C SER A 62 4.37 11.18 2.90
N PHE A 63 3.58 10.99 1.84
CA PHE A 63 4.01 10.19 0.69
C PHE A 63 5.30 10.73 0.07
N ARG A 64 5.47 12.05 0.07
CA ARG A 64 6.69 12.72 -0.41
C ARG A 64 7.92 12.38 0.45
N GLU A 65 7.80 12.39 1.77
CA GLU A 65 8.90 11.99 2.67
C GLU A 65 9.36 10.56 2.38
N VAL A 66 8.42 9.64 2.12
CA VAL A 66 8.75 8.26 1.74
C VAL A 66 9.49 8.20 0.41
N MET A 67 9.01 8.92 -0.61
CA MET A 67 9.65 8.96 -1.93
C MET A 67 11.07 9.55 -1.88
N CYS A 68 11.33 10.47 -0.95
CA CYS A 68 12.64 11.08 -0.75
C CYS A 68 13.55 10.31 0.22
N ALA A 69 13.07 9.25 0.87
CA ALA A 69 13.84 8.51 1.87
C ALA A 69 14.86 7.54 1.27
N GLY A 70 14.71 7.19 -0.01
CA GLY A 70 15.63 6.27 -0.69
C GLY A 70 17.00 6.90 -0.98
N GLY A 71 18.06 6.19 -0.63
CA GLY A 71 19.45 6.54 -0.92
C GLY A 71 20.22 5.38 -1.55
N HIS A 72 21.55 5.48 -1.50
CA HIS A 72 22.44 4.49 -2.09
C HIS A 72 22.31 3.11 -1.42
N SER A 73 22.26 3.07 -0.09
CA SER A 73 22.11 1.82 0.68
C SER A 73 20.81 1.09 0.35
N GLU A 74 19.70 1.80 0.23
CA GLU A 74 18.40 1.20 -0.08
C GLU A 74 18.36 0.64 -1.50
N LEU A 75 19.05 1.28 -2.45
CA LEU A 75 19.18 0.77 -3.83
C LEU A 75 20.04 -0.50 -3.91
N GLU A 76 21.10 -0.59 -3.12
CA GLU A 76 21.91 -1.81 -3.02
C GLU A 76 21.11 -2.97 -2.43
N GLU A 77 20.35 -2.72 -1.35
CA GLU A 77 19.47 -3.72 -0.75
C GLU A 77 18.38 -4.17 -1.74
N LEU A 78 17.73 -3.24 -2.44
CA LEU A 78 16.74 -3.55 -3.47
C LEU A 78 17.33 -4.45 -4.56
N THR A 79 18.54 -4.14 -5.03
CA THR A 79 19.23 -4.92 -6.06
C THR A 79 19.50 -6.35 -5.58
N ALA A 80 19.95 -6.52 -4.34
CA ALA A 80 20.20 -7.83 -3.74
C ALA A 80 18.91 -8.64 -3.57
N LEU A 81 17.80 -7.99 -3.14
CA LEU A 81 16.49 -8.61 -3.01
C LEU A 81 15.94 -9.08 -4.36
N GLN A 82 16.07 -8.25 -5.40
CA GLN A 82 15.60 -8.57 -6.75
C GLN A 82 16.18 -9.88 -7.28
N GLN A 83 17.44 -10.21 -6.97
CA GLN A 83 18.07 -11.47 -7.40
C GLN A 83 17.47 -12.72 -6.74
N ARG A 84 16.70 -12.56 -5.68
CA ARG A 84 16.11 -13.66 -4.90
C ARG A 84 14.63 -13.89 -5.17
N LEU A 85 13.96 -12.95 -5.83
CA LEU A 85 12.52 -13.01 -6.10
C LEU A 85 12.25 -13.78 -7.40
N GLN A 86 11.17 -14.55 -7.42
CA GLN A 86 10.63 -15.20 -8.60
C GLN A 86 9.38 -14.48 -9.11
N PHE A 87 9.18 -14.44 -10.43
CA PHE A 87 8.07 -13.68 -11.03
C PHE A 87 6.69 -14.27 -10.70
N ASP A 88 6.63 -15.52 -10.25
CA ASP A 88 5.41 -16.19 -9.79
C ASP A 88 5.17 -16.05 -8.28
N ASP A 89 6.06 -15.35 -7.55
CA ASP A 89 5.84 -15.06 -6.13
C ASP A 89 4.62 -14.13 -5.94
N PRO A 90 3.85 -14.30 -4.85
CA PRO A 90 2.76 -13.38 -4.50
C PRO A 90 3.24 -11.95 -4.25
N ILE A 91 2.71 -10.98 -5.00
CA ILE A 91 3.09 -9.55 -4.85
C ILE A 91 1.92 -8.58 -4.75
N ASN A 92 0.71 -9.02 -5.05
CA ASN A 92 -0.48 -8.20 -4.91
C ASN A 92 -1.66 -9.02 -4.37
N ILE A 93 -2.45 -8.40 -3.49
CA ILE A 93 -3.76 -8.92 -3.09
C ILE A 93 -4.78 -7.86 -3.48
N GLN A 94 -5.64 -8.18 -4.44
CA GLN A 94 -6.72 -7.31 -4.85
C GLN A 94 -8.03 -7.76 -4.20
N PHE A 95 -8.62 -6.87 -3.41
CA PHE A 95 -9.96 -7.08 -2.87
C PHE A 95 -10.98 -6.57 -3.88
N THR A 96 -11.90 -7.45 -4.27
CA THR A 96 -13.04 -7.08 -5.13
C THR A 96 -14.32 -7.08 -4.30
N SER A 97 -15.24 -6.17 -4.64
CA SER A 97 -16.46 -5.94 -3.88
C SER A 97 -17.47 -7.09 -3.94
N GLY A 98 -17.21 -8.14 -4.73
CA GLY A 98 -17.98 -9.39 -4.81
C GLY A 98 -19.50 -9.21 -4.64
N THR A 99 -20.27 -9.15 -5.72
CA THR A 99 -21.70 -8.82 -5.72
C THR A 99 -22.62 -9.73 -4.88
N THR A 100 -22.11 -10.77 -4.22
CA THR A 100 -22.89 -11.73 -3.42
C THR A 100 -22.21 -12.25 -2.14
N GLY A 101 -21.17 -11.59 -1.59
CA GLY A 101 -20.57 -12.05 -0.33
C GLY A 101 -19.40 -11.22 0.22
N ASN A 102 -18.73 -11.75 1.25
CA ASN A 102 -17.53 -11.13 1.84
C ASN A 102 -16.46 -10.87 0.76
N PRO A 103 -15.73 -9.74 0.82
CA PRO A 103 -14.66 -9.42 -0.12
C PRO A 103 -13.67 -10.58 -0.24
N LYS A 104 -13.44 -11.05 -1.47
CA LYS A 104 -12.45 -12.09 -1.75
C LYS A 104 -11.15 -11.39 -2.15
N GLY A 105 -10.09 -11.67 -1.40
CA GLY A 105 -8.73 -11.27 -1.78
C GLY A 105 -8.21 -12.21 -2.86
N VAL A 106 -7.94 -11.67 -4.04
CA VAL A 106 -7.28 -12.40 -5.14
C VAL A 106 -5.79 -12.14 -5.04
N THR A 107 -5.01 -13.20 -4.85
CA THR A 107 -3.55 -13.09 -4.82
C THR A 107 -3.01 -13.19 -6.24
N LEU A 108 -2.14 -12.25 -6.62
CA LEU A 108 -1.57 -12.13 -7.95
C LEU A 108 -0.04 -12.09 -7.89
N SER A 109 0.60 -12.72 -8.86
CA SER A 109 2.03 -12.62 -9.12
C SER A 109 2.35 -11.51 -10.15
N HIS A 110 3.64 -11.20 -10.34
CA HIS A 110 4.08 -10.31 -11.42
C HIS A 110 3.63 -10.83 -12.79
N HIS A 111 3.76 -12.14 -13.00
CA HIS A 111 3.38 -12.80 -14.24
C HIS A 111 1.88 -12.69 -14.53
N ASN A 112 1.02 -12.83 -13.52
CA ASN A 112 -0.43 -12.64 -13.69
C ASN A 112 -0.75 -11.21 -14.16
N ILE A 113 -0.14 -10.20 -13.54
CA ILE A 113 -0.40 -8.79 -13.82
C ILE A 113 0.12 -8.39 -15.21
N LEU A 114 1.37 -8.73 -15.51
CA LEU A 114 2.00 -8.34 -16.78
C LEU A 114 1.34 -9.03 -17.99
N ASN A 115 1.00 -10.32 -17.89
CA ASN A 115 0.31 -11.01 -18.98
C ASN A 115 -1.09 -10.46 -19.21
N ASN A 116 -1.82 -10.12 -18.14
CA ASN A 116 -3.13 -9.50 -18.28
C ASN A 116 -3.04 -8.15 -19.01
N ALA A 117 -2.08 -7.30 -18.63
CA ALA A 117 -1.84 -6.02 -19.29
C ALA A 117 -1.44 -6.19 -20.76
N PHE A 118 -0.49 -7.08 -21.04
CA PHE A 118 -0.02 -7.35 -22.41
C PHE A 118 -1.13 -7.87 -23.32
N LEU A 119 -1.90 -8.87 -22.88
CA LEU A 119 -2.98 -9.45 -23.67
C LEU A 119 -4.12 -8.44 -23.89
N THR A 120 -4.45 -7.65 -22.87
CA THR A 120 -5.46 -6.58 -22.98
C THR A 120 -5.00 -5.52 -23.98
N GLY A 121 -3.78 -5.00 -23.84
CA GLY A 121 -3.20 -4.01 -24.74
C GLY A 121 -3.15 -4.51 -26.19
N SER A 122 -2.73 -5.75 -26.40
CA SER A 122 -2.70 -6.39 -27.72
C SER A 122 -4.10 -6.50 -28.34
N THR A 123 -5.10 -6.83 -27.53
CA THR A 123 -6.48 -7.00 -27.98
C THR A 123 -7.10 -5.68 -28.41
N ILE A 124 -6.86 -4.60 -27.64
CA ILE A 124 -7.37 -3.26 -27.97
C ILE A 124 -6.48 -2.51 -28.97
N LYS A 125 -5.40 -3.14 -29.44
CA LYS A 125 -4.37 -2.55 -30.33
C LYS A 125 -3.81 -1.25 -29.76
N TYR A 126 -3.52 -1.25 -28.46
CA TYR A 126 -2.87 -0.13 -27.80
C TYR A 126 -1.44 0.00 -28.36
N ALA A 127 -1.19 1.08 -29.10
CA ALA A 127 0.12 1.46 -29.58
C ALA A 127 0.47 2.82 -28.97
N GLU A 128 1.74 3.03 -28.65
CA GLU A 128 2.24 4.37 -28.30
C GLU A 128 2.12 5.27 -29.53
N GLU A 129 1.54 6.46 -29.36
CA GLU A 129 1.55 7.53 -30.38
C GLU A 129 2.93 8.18 -30.49
#